data_AF-A0A3M1ZW66-F1
#
_entry.id   AF-A0A3M1ZW66-F1
#
_cell.length_a   1.000
_cell.length_b   1.000
_cell.length_c   1.000
_cell.angle_alpha   90.00
_cell.angle_beta   90.00
_cell.angle_gamma   90.00
#
_symmetry.space_group_name_H-M   'P 1'
#
loop_
_entity.id
_entity.type
_entity.pdbx_description
1 polymer ?
#
loop_
_entity_poly.entity_id
_entity_poly.type
_entity_poly.pdbx_seq_one_letter_code
_entity_poly.pdbx_strand_id
1 'polypeptide(L)' 'IVLWIGVAIIALPALQGWQYVTLISPVFVTLLLTRVSGIPMLEKRADEKWGGQPEYEAYKQRTPVLIPRL' A
#
# COMPACT_ATOMS: atom_id res chain seq x y z
N ILE A 1 4.05 4.36 -0.48
CA ILE A 1 3.03 4.96 -1.38
C ILE A 1 3.23 6.48 -1.46
N VAL A 2 3.10 7.23 -0.36
CA VAL A 2 3.27 8.70 -0.35
C VAL A 2 4.60 9.16 -0.97
N LEU A 3 5.72 8.53 -0.62
CA LEU A 3 7.02 8.85 -1.20
C LEU A 3 7.04 8.74 -2.73
N TRP A 4 6.51 7.64 -3.28
CA TRP A 4 6.49 7.40 -4.73
C TRP A 4 5.56 8.37 -5.47
N ILE A 5 4.47 8.79 -4.83
CA ILE A 5 3.62 9.86 -5.33
C ILE A 5 4.41 11.18 -5.37
N GLY A 6 5.14 11.51 -4.30
CA GLY A 6 6.00 12.70 -4.25
C GLY A 6 7.06 12.71 -5.35
N VAL A 7 7.73 11.58 -5.57
CA VAL A 7 8.71 11.43 -6.67
C VAL A 7 8.05 11.65 -8.03
N ALA A 8 6.86 11.09 -8.26
CA ALA A 8 6.14 11.29 -9.51
C ALA A 8 5.75 12.76 -9.74
N ILE A 9 5.32 13.47 -8.70
CA ILE A 9 5.00 14.90 -8.76
C ILE A 9 6.24 15.74 -9.11
N ILE A 10 7.37 15.46 -8.46
CA ILE A 10 8.64 16.19 -8.70
C ILE A 10 9.16 15.92 -10.12
N ALA A 11 9.02 14.69 -10.61
CA ALA A 11 9.49 14.30 -11.94
C ALA A 11 8.58 14.85 -13.06
N LEU A 12 7.27 15.02 -12.81
CA LEU A 12 6.26 15.40 -13.79
C LEU A 12 6.67 16.55 -14.75
N PRO A 13 7.15 17.72 -14.28
CA PRO A 13 7.52 18.83 -15.17
C PRO A 13 8.74 18.54 -16.04
N ALA A 14 9.56 17.55 -15.69
CA ALA A 14 10.76 17.16 -16.43
C ALA A 14 10.48 16.06 -17.48
N LEU A 15 9.30 15.43 -17.46
CA LEU A 15 8.95 14.36 -18.40
C LEU A 15 8.53 14.92 -19.76
N GLN A 16 9.02 14.30 -20.83
CA GLN A 16 8.66 14.62 -22.21
C GLN A 16 8.40 13.36 -23.04
N GLY A 17 7.45 13.44 -23.99
CA GLY A 17 7.15 12.35 -24.93
C GLY A 17 6.82 11.02 -24.23
N TRP A 18 7.59 9.98 -24.54
CA TRP A 18 7.38 8.62 -23.99
C TRP A 18 7.68 8.48 -22.49
N GLN A 19 8.34 9.47 -21.89
CA GLN A 19 8.70 9.40 -20.47
C GLN A 19 7.47 9.43 -19.55
N TYR A 20 6.31 9.89 -20.01
CA TYR A 20 5.05 9.83 -19.24
C TYR A 20 4.64 8.41 -18.86
N VAL A 21 5.11 7.37 -19.58
CA VAL A 21 4.87 5.96 -19.20
C VAL A 21 5.44 5.66 -17.81
N THR A 22 6.49 6.35 -17.37
CA THR A 22 7.08 6.16 -16.03
C THR A 22 6.11 6.50 -14.90
N LEU A 23 5.07 7.31 -15.14
CA LEU A 23 4.02 7.61 -14.17
C LEU A 23 3.15 6.39 -13.83
N ILE A 24 3.26 5.28 -14.55
CA ILE A 24 2.63 4.01 -14.16
C ILE A 24 3.27 3.42 -12.89
N SER A 25 4.53 3.76 -12.61
CA SER A 25 5.29 3.24 -11.47
C SER A 25 4.60 3.45 -10.11
N PRO A 26 4.19 4.68 -9.70
CA PRO A 26 3.50 4.87 -8.43
C PRO A 26 2.19 4.07 -8.32
N VAL A 27 1.46 3.88 -9.42
CA VAL A 27 0.24 3.06 -9.46
C VAL A 27 0.60 1.59 -9.26
N PHE A 28 1.59 1.10 -10.00
CA PHE A 28 2.08 -0.28 -9.92
C PHE A 28 2.59 -0.63 -8.52
N VAL A 29 3.43 0.22 -7.93
CA VAL A 29 3.94 0.05 -6.56
C VAL A 29 2.80 0.04 -5.54
N THR A 30 1.80 0.91 -5.71
CA THR A 30 0.63 0.94 -4.83
C THR A 30 -0.15 -0.36 -4.91
N LEU A 31 -0.39 -0.90 -6.12
CA LEU A 31 -1.10 -2.17 -6.30
C LEU A 31 -0.31 -3.34 -5.70
N LEU A 32 1.00 -3.36 -5.92
CA LEU A 32 1.87 -4.42 -5.40
C LEU A 32 1.87 -4.43 -3.86
N LEU A 33 1.97 -3.27 -3.22
CA LEU A 33 1.96 -3.17 -1.76
C LEU A 33 0.59 -3.43 -1.14
N THR A 34 -0.49 -3.01 -1.79
CA THR A 34 -1.85 -3.15 -1.24
C THR A 34 -2.49 -4.51 -1.50
N ARG A 35 -2.14 -5.18 -2.61
CA ARG A 35 -2.86 -6.39 -3.06
C ARG A 35 -2.00 -7.63 -3.23
N VAL A 36 -0.67 -7.51 -3.26
CA VAL A 36 0.20 -8.66 -3.55
C VAL A 36 1.12 -8.96 -2.37
N SER A 37 2.02 -8.04 -2.02
CA SER A 37 3.12 -8.35 -1.09
C SER A 37 3.04 -7.65 0.25
N GLY A 38 2.68 -6.37 0.29
CA GLY A 38 2.78 -5.57 1.51
C GLY A 38 1.74 -5.98 2.56
N ILE A 39 0.56 -5.39 2.47
CA ILE A 39 -0.53 -5.59 3.44
C ILE A 39 -0.99 -7.05 3.50
N PRO A 40 -1.33 -7.72 2.38
CA PRO A 40 -1.96 -9.04 2.46
C PRO A 40 -1.05 -10.12 3.06
N MET A 41 0.26 -10.05 2.81
CA MET A 41 1.19 -11.00 3.42
C MET A 41 1.38 -10.76 4.91
N LEU A 42 1.32 -9.50 5.36
CA LEU A 42 1.39 -9.17 6.78
C LEU A 42 0.14 -9.63 7.52
N GLU A 43 -1.04 -9.39 6.95
CA GLU A 43 -2.31 -9.87 7.51
C GLU A 43 -2.34 -11.39 7.57
N LYS A 44 -1.97 -12.08 6.48
CA LYS A 44 -1.93 -13.55 6.47
C LYS A 44 -1.03 -14.11 7.57
N ARG A 45 0.17 -13.56 7.75
CA ARG A 45 1.09 -13.98 8.83
C ARG A 45 0.52 -13.70 10.21
N ALA A 46 -0.23 -12.61 10.38
CA ALA A 46 -0.85 -12.26 11.64
C ALA A 46 -2.04 -13.19 11.93
N ASP A 47 -2.85 -13.52 10.93
CA ASP A 47 -3.94 -14.49 11.04
C ASP A 47 -3.42 -15.88 11.39
N GLU A 48 -2.30 -16.31 10.81
CA GLU A 48 -1.65 -17.59 11.14
C GLU A 48 -1.17 -17.64 12.60
N LYS A 49 -0.79 -16.49 13.18
CA LYS A 49 -0.21 -16.43 14.53
C LYS A 49 -1.22 -16.13 15.64
N TRP A 50 -2.21 -15.30 15.35
CA TRP A 50 -3.16 -14.76 16.33
C TRP A 50 -4.63 -14.97 15.94
N GLY A 51 -4.90 -15.60 14.80
CA GLY A 51 -6.26 -15.89 14.35
C GLY A 51 -7.05 -16.67 15.40
N GLY A 52 -8.30 -16.24 15.62
CA GLY A 52 -9.19 -16.82 16.63
C GLY A 52 -9.00 -16.27 18.05
N GLN A 53 -8.03 -15.39 18.30
CA GLN A 53 -7.93 -14.65 19.57
C GLN A 53 -8.88 -13.45 19.56
N PRO A 54 -9.83 -13.34 20.50
CA PRO A 54 -10.82 -12.26 20.51
C PRO A 54 -10.21 -10.86 20.49
N GLU A 55 -9.07 -10.66 21.17
CA GLU A 55 -8.38 -9.38 21.21
C GLU A 55 -7.75 -9.01 19.87
N TYR A 56 -7.22 -10.00 19.13
CA TYR A 56 -6.65 -9.79 17.81
C TYR A 56 -7.73 -9.47 16.79
N GLU A 57 -8.85 -10.20 16.78
CA GLU A 57 -9.97 -9.94 15.89
C GLU A 57 -10.57 -8.55 16.13
N ALA A 58 -10.76 -8.16 17.41
CA ALA A 58 -11.20 -6.82 17.76
C ALA A 58 -10.20 -5.74 17.33
N TYR A 59 -8.90 -6.00 17.44
CA TYR A 59 -7.86 -5.12 16.93
C TYR A 59 -7.90 -4.98 15.40
N LYS A 60 -8.05 -6.11 14.68
CA LYS A 60 -8.11 -6.14 13.23
C LYS A 60 -9.32 -5.39 12.69
N GLN A 61 -10.48 -5.53 13.33
CA GLN A 61 -11.72 -4.84 12.94
C GLN A 61 -11.68 -3.33 13.18
N ARG A 62 -11.00 -2.85 14.24
CA ARG A 62 -10.95 -1.42 14.59
C ARG A 62 -9.82 -0.66 13.91
N THR A 63 -8.83 -1.36 13.34
CA THR A 63 -7.61 -0.74 12.82
C THR A 63 -7.70 -0.57 11.30
N PRO A 64 -7.70 0.67 10.80
CA PRO A 64 -7.67 0.93 9.36
C PRO A 64 -6.40 0.36 8.72
N VAL A 65 -6.56 -0.27 7.56
CA VAL A 65 -5.51 -1.05 6.89
C VAL A 65 -4.38 -0.18 6.32
N LEU A 66 -4.69 1.03 5.87
CA LEU A 66 -3.70 1.89 5.19
C LEU A 66 -3.80 3.36 5.56
N ILE A 67 -5.00 3.95 5.50
CA ILE A 67 -5.19 5.37 5.78
C ILE A 67 -5.64 5.52 7.24
N PRO A 68 -4.87 6.21 8.09
CA PRO A 68 -5.26 6.40 9.48
C PRO A 68 -6.60 7.12 9.57
N ARG A 69 -7.50 6.59 10.41
CA ARG A 69 -8.86 7.13 10.68
C ARG A 69 -9.83 7.08 9.49
N LEU A 70 -9.57 6.24 8.49
CA LEU A 70 -10.52 5.96 7.39
C LEU A 70 -11.29 4.66 7.63
#